data_AF-A0A7X7FD02-F1
#
_entry.id   AF-A0A7X7FD02-F1
#
_cell.length_a   1.000
_cell.length_b   1.000
_cell.length_c   1.000
_cell.angle_alpha   90.00
_cell.angle_beta   90.00
_cell.angle_gamma   90.00
#
_symmetry.space_group_name_H-M   'P 1'
#
loop_
_entity.id
_entity.type
_entity.pdbx_description
1 polymer ?
#
loop_
_entity_poly.entity_id
_entity_poly.type
_entity_poly.pdbx_seq_one_letter_code
_entity_poly.pdbx_strand_id
1 'polypeptide(L)'
;MKKIILIGDSIRLGYCGFVKEVLADKAEVFFPEDNCKFSQNVFVHLSWWKDLAGDPATVDVVHWNCGHWDMARWRGDDKPLNDPDAYAAMLRRIVEHMR
;
A
#
# COMPACT_ATOMS: atom_id res chain seq x y z
N MET A 1 22.25 -1.43 -1.96
CA MET A 1 21.52 -1.39 -0.68
C MET A 1 20.16 -2.03 -0.93
N LYS A 2 19.52 -2.64 0.08
CA LYS A 2 18.19 -3.23 -0.11
C LYS A 2 17.15 -2.12 -0.30
N LYS A 3 16.15 -2.32 -1.17
CA LYS A 3 15.08 -1.33 -1.41
C LYS A 3 13.73 -1.84 -0.92
N ILE A 4 13.05 -1.02 -0.15
CA ILE A 4 11.76 -1.32 0.46
C ILE A 4 10.75 -0.27 0.03
N ILE A 5 9.58 -0.68 -0.45
CA ILE A 5 8.45 0.21 -0.70
C ILE A 5 7.36 -0.05 0.34
N LEU A 6 6.87 1.01 0.98
CA LEU A 6 5.69 0.98 1.84
C LEU A 6 4.51 1.62 1.09
N ILE A 7 3.45 0.86 0.86
CA ILE A 7 2.19 1.34 0.28
C ILE A 7 1.14 1.25 1.38
N GLY A 8 0.33 2.28 1.58
CA GLY A 8 -0.71 2.15 2.59
C GLY A 8 -1.56 3.38 2.82
N ASP A 9 -2.68 3.14 3.48
CA ASP A 9 -3.63 4.16 3.88
C ASP A 9 -3.03 5.11 4.95
N SER A 10 -3.89 5.90 5.59
CA SER A 10 -3.50 6.84 6.64
C SER A 10 -2.68 6.22 7.79
N ILE A 11 -2.82 4.92 8.06
CA ILE A 11 -2.02 4.25 9.08
C ILE A 11 -0.55 4.25 8.68
N ARG A 12 -0.24 4.04 7.39
CA ARG A 12 1.14 4.08 6.88
C ARG A 12 1.77 5.44 7.00
N LEU A 13 1.01 6.52 6.79
CA LEU A 13 1.50 7.88 7.01
C LEU A 13 2.00 8.10 8.44
N GLY A 14 1.42 7.41 9.43
CA GLY A 14 1.83 7.51 10.82
C GLY A 14 3.15 6.81 11.16
N TYR A 15 3.57 5.78 10.40
CA TYR A 15 4.75 4.98 10.74
C TYR A 15 5.88 5.02 9.70
N CYS A 16 5.63 5.48 8.47
CA CYS A 16 6.62 5.35 7.39
C CYS A 16 7.92 6.12 7.64
N GLY A 17 7.84 7.29 8.30
CA GLY A 17 9.02 8.06 8.72
C GLY A 17 9.89 7.28 9.71
N PHE A 18 9.27 6.71 10.74
CA PHE A 18 9.97 5.90 11.74
C PHE A 18 10.63 4.65 11.13
N VAL A 19 9.93 3.97 10.21
CA VAL A 19 10.51 2.80 9.52
C VAL A 19 11.73 3.19 8.68
N LYS A 20 11.67 4.34 7.99
CA LYS A 20 12.82 4.85 7.23
C LYS A 20 14.01 5.19 8.12
N GLU A 21 13.76 5.81 9.28
CA GLU A 21 14.80 6.15 10.25
C GLU A 21 15.48 4.89 10.82
N VAL A 22 14.70 3.93 11.31
CA VAL A 22 15.23 2.70 11.95
C VAL A 22 15.94 1.77 10.98
N LEU A 23 15.68 1.89 9.67
CA LEU A 23 16.30 1.09 8.63
C LEU A 23 17.39 1.82 7.83
N ALA A 24 17.75 3.06 8.18
CA ALA A 24 18.63 3.90 7.38
C ALA A 24 20.01 3.28 7.07
N ASP A 25 20.52 2.40 7.94
CA ASP A 25 21.79 1.68 7.76
C ASP A 25 21.65 0.35 7.00
N LYS A 26 20.42 -0.12 6.77
CA LYS A 26 20.11 -1.45 6.22
C LYS A 26 19.42 -1.40 4.87
N ALA A 27 18.54 -0.42 4.64
CA ALA A 27 17.71 -0.35 3.46
C ALA A 27 17.30 1.09 3.11
N GLU A 28 17.07 1.32 1.82
CA GLU A 28 16.42 2.52 1.31
C GLU A 28 14.90 2.29 1.34
N VAL A 29 14.19 3.14 2.08
CA VAL A 29 12.74 3.04 2.26
C VAL A 29 12.02 4.15 1.47
N PHE A 30 11.11 3.74 0.60
CA PHE A 30 10.29 4.58 -0.27
C PHE A 30 8.82 4.43 0.11
N PHE A 31 8.04 5.50 -0.07
CA PHE A 31 6.59 5.51 0.15
C PHE A 31 5.96 6.73 -0.53
N PRO A 32 4.71 6.64 -1.03
CA PRO A 32 4.02 7.77 -1.63
C PRO A 32 3.59 8.78 -0.56
N GLU A 33 3.50 10.06 -0.90
CA GLU A 33 2.93 11.06 0.03
C GLU A 33 1.40 10.88 0.21
N ASP A 34 0.74 10.25 -0.76
CA ASP A 34 -0.70 10.03 -0.78
C ASP A 34 -1.19 9.12 0.34
N ASN A 35 -2.41 9.37 0.83
CA ASN A 35 -3.19 8.33 1.50
C ASN A 35 -3.68 7.33 0.45
N CYS A 36 -3.18 6.08 0.48
CA CYS A 36 -3.49 5.07 -0.55
C CYS A 36 -4.89 4.46 -0.44
N LYS A 37 -5.64 4.74 0.66
CA LYS A 37 -7.07 4.41 0.84
C LYS A 37 -7.41 2.91 0.70
N PHE A 38 -8.41 2.58 -0.12
CA PHE A 38 -9.02 1.26 -0.30
C PHE A 38 -8.33 0.44 -1.40
N SER A 39 -8.63 -0.86 -1.44
CA SER A 39 -7.98 -1.82 -2.33
C SER A 39 -8.04 -1.45 -3.83
N GLN A 40 -9.17 -0.96 -4.36
CA GLN A 40 -9.23 -0.51 -5.77
C GLN A 40 -8.33 0.70 -6.02
N ASN A 41 -8.25 1.66 -5.09
CA ASN A 41 -7.36 2.80 -5.23
C ASN A 41 -5.90 2.35 -5.25
N VAL A 42 -5.55 1.36 -4.44
CA VAL A 42 -4.24 0.72 -4.49
C VAL A 42 -3.98 0.10 -5.85
N PHE A 43 -4.92 -0.71 -6.35
CA PHE A 43 -4.78 -1.41 -7.63
C PHE A 43 -4.50 -0.45 -8.79
N VAL A 44 -5.26 0.66 -8.89
CA VAL A 44 -5.13 1.57 -10.05
C VAL A 44 -3.89 2.46 -10.01
N HIS A 45 -3.33 2.74 -8.83
CA HIS A 45 -2.13 3.59 -8.68
C HIS A 45 -0.84 2.79 -8.43
N LEU A 46 -0.93 1.46 -8.35
CA LEU A 46 0.19 0.60 -7.96
C LEU A 46 1.42 0.79 -8.84
N SER A 47 1.24 0.95 -10.16
CA SER A 47 2.35 1.19 -11.08
C SER A 47 3.15 2.44 -10.70
N TRP A 48 2.47 3.56 -10.50
CA TRP A 48 3.11 4.84 -10.16
C TRP A 48 3.85 4.79 -8.83
N TRP A 49 3.30 4.09 -7.83
CA TRP A 49 3.97 3.98 -6.53
C TRP A 49 5.16 3.02 -6.55
N LYS A 50 5.17 2.00 -7.42
CA LYS A 50 6.35 1.14 -7.61
C LYS A 50 7.53 1.91 -8.19
N ASP A 51 7.26 2.89 -9.05
CA ASP A 51 8.29 3.70 -9.70
C ASP A 51 9.03 4.65 -8.73
N LEU A 52 8.53 4.82 -7.50
CA LEU A 52 9.18 5.65 -6.46
C LEU A 52 10.59 5.18 -6.11
N ALA A 53 10.87 3.88 -6.26
CA ALA A 53 12.19 3.29 -6.02
C ALA A 53 13.11 3.32 -7.26
N GLY A 54 12.68 3.97 -8.34
CA GLY A 54 13.29 3.88 -9.66
C GLY A 54 12.80 2.62 -10.37
N ASP A 55 13.73 1.77 -10.83
CA ASP A 55 13.39 0.50 -11.47
C ASP A 55 12.68 -0.46 -10.49
N PRO A 56 11.41 -0.83 -10.73
CA PRO A 56 10.66 -1.76 -9.88
C PRO A 56 11.33 -3.13 -9.73
N ALA A 57 12.12 -3.58 -10.71
CA ALA A 57 12.85 -4.85 -10.64
C ALA A 57 13.96 -4.84 -9.57
N THR A 58 14.32 -3.66 -9.06
CA THR A 58 15.32 -3.49 -7.98
C THR A 58 14.73 -3.48 -6.58
N VAL A 59 13.40 -3.57 -6.45
CA VAL A 59 12.70 -3.58 -5.15
C VAL A 59 12.79 -4.97 -4.53
N ASP A 60 13.32 -5.05 -3.31
CA ASP A 60 13.46 -6.30 -2.58
C ASP A 60 12.22 -6.65 -1.75
N VAL A 61 11.53 -5.64 -1.21
CA VAL A 61 10.38 -5.82 -0.33
C VAL A 61 9.30 -4.79 -0.64
N VAL A 62 8.06 -5.25 -0.80
CA VAL A 62 6.87 -4.42 -0.78
C VAL A 62 6.07 -4.76 0.47
N HIS A 63 5.88 -3.79 1.35
CA HIS A 63 4.92 -3.87 2.43
C HIS A 63 3.71 -3.02 2.05
N TRP A 64 2.52 -3.63 1.94
CA TRP A 64 1.30 -2.88 1.69
C TRP A 64 0.28 -3.04 2.83
N ASN A 65 -0.51 -1.99 3.07
CA ASN A 65 -1.76 -2.09 3.80
C ASN A 65 -2.91 -1.44 3.02
N CYS A 66 -4.06 -2.10 3.03
CA CYS A 66 -5.36 -1.56 2.64
C CYS A 66 -6.41 -2.51 3.22
N GLY A 67 -7.57 -2.00 3.63
CA GLY A 67 -8.60 -2.80 4.26
C GLY A 67 -9.45 -2.02 5.27
N HIS A 68 -8.85 -1.07 5.99
CA HIS A 68 -9.63 -0.21 6.88
C HIS A 68 -10.67 0.61 6.09
N TRP A 69 -10.25 1.20 4.97
CA TRP A 69 -11.15 1.93 4.07
C TRP A 69 -12.19 1.02 3.40
N ASP A 70 -11.80 -0.22 3.08
CA ASP A 70 -12.66 -1.22 2.46
C ASP A 70 -13.79 -1.66 3.41
N MET A 71 -13.48 -1.85 4.70
CA MET A 71 -14.45 -2.27 5.72
C MET A 71 -15.26 -1.12 6.32
N ALA A 72 -14.84 0.13 6.08
CA ALA A 72 -15.50 1.29 6.64
C ALA A 72 -16.92 1.48 6.05
N ARG A 73 -17.86 1.82 6.94
CA ARG A 73 -19.24 2.19 6.61
C ARG A 73 -19.34 3.69 6.40
N TRP A 74 -19.06 4.12 5.17
CA TRP A 74 -18.96 5.53 4.85
C TRP A 74 -20.33 6.21 4.92
N ARG A 75 -20.37 7.39 5.54
CA ARG A 75 -21.60 8.23 5.63
C ARG A 75 -22.80 7.50 6.26
N GLY A 76 -22.54 6.53 7.14
CA GLY A 76 -23.59 5.75 7.80
C GLY A 76 -24.23 4.69 6.91
N ASP A 77 -23.58 4.29 5.81
CA ASP A 77 -24.03 3.16 4.99
C ASP A 77 -24.10 1.87 5.82
N ASP A 78 -25.13 1.06 5.61
CA ASP A 78 -25.29 -0.23 6.27
C ASP A 78 -24.27 -1.26 5.80
N LYS A 79 -23.67 -1.04 4.62
CA LYS A 79 -22.65 -1.90 4.02
C LYS A 79 -21.26 -1.28 4.13
N PRO A 80 -20.21 -2.11 4.25
CA PRO A 80 -18.83 -1.64 4.05
C PRO A 80 -18.64 -1.19 2.60
N LEU A 81 -17.60 -0.37 2.34
CA LEU A 81 -17.23 0.02 0.97
C LEU A 81 -17.03 -1.19 0.06
N ASN A 82 -16.40 -2.25 0.58
CA ASN A 82 -16.26 -3.54 -0.06
C ASN A 82 -16.73 -4.64 0.90
N ASP A 83 -17.55 -5.55 0.38
CA ASP A 83 -17.80 -6.81 1.07
C ASP A 83 -16.53 -7.70 1.06
N PRO A 84 -16.48 -8.74 1.91
CA PRO A 84 -15.30 -9.60 2.02
C PRO A 84 -14.86 -10.27 0.70
N ASP A 85 -15.81 -10.66 -0.16
CA ASP A 85 -15.50 -11.34 -1.42
C ASP A 85 -14.90 -10.37 -2.44
N ALA A 86 -15.48 -9.16 -2.54
CA ALA A 86 -14.95 -8.08 -3.38
C ALA A 86 -13.54 -7.65 -2.92
N TYR A 87 -13.34 -7.49 -1.60
CA TYR A 87 -12.03 -7.18 -1.04
C TYR A 87 -11.02 -8.29 -1.34
N ALA A 88 -11.36 -9.56 -1.11
CA ALA A 88 -10.49 -10.69 -1.39
C ALA A 88 -10.14 -10.82 -2.89
N ALA A 89 -11.09 -10.54 -3.78
CA ALA A 89 -10.83 -10.49 -5.22
C ALA A 89 -9.82 -9.39 -5.57
N MET A 90 -9.94 -8.22 -4.94
CA MET A 90 -9.01 -7.12 -5.17
C MET A 90 -7.61 -7.40 -4.64
N LEU A 91 -7.49 -8.02 -3.46
CA LEU A 91 -6.19 -8.42 -2.90
C LEU A 91 -5.42 -9.34 -3.84
N ARG A 92 -6.10 -10.31 -4.47
CA ARG A 92 -5.46 -11.21 -5.46
C ARG A 92 -4.89 -10.42 -6.64
N ARG A 93 -5.70 -9.51 -7.20
CA ARG A 93 -5.28 -8.66 -8.32
C ARG A 93 -4.10 -7.76 -7.96
N ILE A 94 -4.10 -7.19 -6.75
CA ILE A 94 -2.99 -6.37 -6.25
C ILE A 94 -1.72 -7.21 -6.18
N VAL A 95 -1.78 -8.39 -5.57
CA VAL A 95 -0.61 -9.29 -5.44
C VAL A 95 -0.07 -9.72 -6.80
N GLU A 96 -0.95 -10.03 -7.75
CA GLU A 96 -0.55 -10.37 -9.13
C GLU A 96 0.23 -9.24 -9.82
N HIS A 97 -0.10 -7.98 -9.53
CA HIS A 97 0.58 -6.81 -10.11
C HIS A 97 1.75 -6.30 -9.26
N MET A 98 1.94 -6.85 -8.05
CA MET A 98 3.09 -6.58 -7.19
C MET A 98 4.26 -7.55 -7.45
N ARG A 99 3.97 -8.76 -7.93
CA ARG A 99 4.96 -9.74 -8.38
C ARG A 99 5.53 -9.37 -9.75
#